data_AF-A0A1I0TU51-F1
#
_entry.id   AF-A0A1I0TU51-F1
#
_cell.length_a   1.000
_cell.length_b   1.000
_cell.length_c   1.000
_cell.angle_alpha   90.00
_cell.angle_beta   90.00
_cell.angle_gamma   90.00
#
_symmetry.space_group_name_H-M   'P 1'
#
loop_
_entity.id
_entity.type
_entity.pdbx_description
1 polymer ?
#
loop_
_entity_poly.entity_id
_entity_poly.type
_entity_poly.pdbx_seq_one_letter_code
_entity_poly.pdbx_strand_id
1 'polypeptide(L)'
;FISRDLQKRLYEEYQMALWTPSRKNQKHRPSEAWEKWIQQKRKVIETVFSVLVDQYRITEIRANSMIGFEVALDGILLAYSLVTLGLVEF
;
A
#
# COMPACT_ATOMS: atom_id res chain seq x y z
N PHE A 1 11.29 -2.76 12.95
CA PHE A 1 10.20 -3.34 13.78
C PHE A 1 9.45 -2.19 14.43
N ILE A 2 8.12 -2.21 14.40
CA ILE A 2 7.27 -1.19 15.06
C ILE A 2 7.15 -1.57 16.54
N SER A 3 7.21 -0.60 17.46
CA SER A 3 7.11 -0.87 18.90
C SER A 3 5.71 -1.35 19.28
N ARG A 4 5.61 -2.13 20.36
CA ARG A 4 4.30 -2.60 20.88
C ARG A 4 3.40 -1.43 21.28
N ASP A 5 3.99 -0.38 21.82
CA ASP A 5 3.25 0.84 22.20
C ASP A 5 2.65 1.53 20.98
N LEU A 6 3.41 1.62 19.89
CA LEU A 6 2.90 2.19 18.64
C LEU A 6 1.83 1.29 18.01
N GLN A 7 2.00 -0.04 18.04
CA GLN A 7 0.96 -0.97 17.57
C GLN A 7 -0.34 -0.82 18.36
N LYS A 8 -0.24 -0.71 19.69
CA LYS A 8 -1.39 -0.53 20.58
C LYS A 8 -2.11 0.78 20.29
N ARG A 9 -1.37 1.89 20.17
CA ARG A 9 -1.93 3.19 19.79
C ARG A 9 -2.63 3.18 18.44
N LEU A 10 -2.01 2.56 17.43
CA LEU A 10 -2.61 2.44 16.10
C LEU A 10 -3.94 1.68 16.12
N TYR A 11 -4.01 0.63 16.93
CA TYR A 11 -5.24 -0.14 17.09
C TYR A 11 -6.30 0.65 17.87
N GLU A 12 -5.94 1.27 18.99
CA GLU A 12 -6.89 1.99 19.85
C GLU A 12 -7.41 3.27 19.18
N GLU A 13 -6.54 4.09 18.61
CA GLU A 13 -6.89 5.40 18.03
C GLU A 13 -7.54 5.27 16.64
N TYR A 14 -7.07 4.32 15.80
CA TYR A 14 -7.46 4.26 14.38
C TYR A 14 -8.08 2.92 13.95
N GLN A 15 -8.25 1.97 14.87
CA GLN A 15 -8.70 0.61 14.56
C GLN A 15 -7.83 -0.09 13.51
N MET A 16 -6.54 0.29 13.43
CA MET A 16 -5.59 -0.26 12.48
C MET A 16 -4.87 -1.47 13.08
N ALA A 17 -5.23 -2.66 12.60
CA ALA A 17 -4.53 -3.89 12.93
C ALA A 17 -3.39 -4.16 11.91
N LEU A 18 -2.14 -4.15 12.38
CA LEU A 18 -0.99 -4.48 11.54
C LEU A 18 -0.88 -5.98 11.32
N TRP A 19 -1.12 -6.42 10.09
CA TRP A 19 -0.90 -7.81 9.71
C TRP A 19 0.59 -8.10 9.50
N THR A 20 1.07 -9.20 10.08
CA THR A 20 2.41 -9.73 9.84
C THR A 20 2.30 -11.12 9.21
N PRO A 21 3.00 -11.40 8.09
CA PRO A 21 3.02 -12.73 7.50
C PRO A 21 3.44 -13.79 8.51
N SER A 22 2.71 -14.90 8.55
CA SER A 22 3.02 -16.00 9.45
C SER A 22 4.32 -16.70 9.07
N ARG A 23 5.09 -17.08 10.10
CA ARG A 23 6.34 -17.82 9.94
C ARG A 23 6.11 -19.33 10.13
N LYS A 24 6.96 -20.15 9.51
CA LYS A 24 6.89 -21.63 9.59
C LYS A 24 6.81 -22.18 11.03
N ASN A 25 7.42 -21.48 11.99
CA ASN A 25 7.49 -21.91 13.40
C ASN A 25 6.48 -21.19 14.31
N GLN A 26 5.47 -20.51 13.75
CA GLN A 26 4.47 -19.79 14.54
C GLN A 26 3.47 -20.76 15.16
N LYS A 27 3.34 -20.73 16.50
CA LYS A 27 2.46 -21.66 17.26
C LYS A 27 0.97 -21.50 16.93
N HIS A 28 0.51 -20.27 16.72
CA HIS A 28 -0.88 -19.96 16.38
C HIS A 28 -0.91 -19.34 14.99
N ARG A 29 -1.26 -20.15 14.00
CA ARG A 29 -1.36 -19.73 12.61
C ARG A 29 -2.82 -19.46 12.24
N PRO A 30 -3.12 -18.37 11.51
CA PRO A 30 -4.44 -18.20 10.90
C PRO A 30 -4.79 -19.36 9.97
N SER A 31 -6.04 -19.46 9.56
CA SER A 31 -6.43 -20.47 8.57
C SER A 31 -5.68 -20.25 7.25
N GLU A 32 -5.38 -21.36 6.55
CA GLU A 32 -4.67 -21.29 5.27
C GLU A 32 -5.44 -20.45 4.24
N ALA A 33 -6.78 -20.50 4.26
CA ALA A 33 -7.63 -19.70 3.39
C ALA A 33 -7.48 -18.20 3.66
N TRP A 34 -7.45 -17.78 4.93
CA TRP A 34 -7.22 -16.39 5.31
C TRP A 34 -5.84 -15.91 4.87
N GLU A 35 -4.80 -16.73 5.06
CA GLU A 35 -3.45 -16.39 4.64
C GLU A 35 -3.32 -16.24 3.12
N LYS A 36 -3.90 -17.16 2.35
CA LYS A 36 -3.92 -17.04 0.88
C LYS A 36 -4.63 -15.76 0.45
N TRP A 37 -5.77 -15.45 1.06
CA TRP A 37 -6.53 -14.25 0.76
C TRP A 37 -5.74 -12.96 1.03
N ILE A 38 -5.13 -12.83 2.22
CA ILE A 38 -4.37 -11.61 2.56
C ILE A 38 -3.09 -11.49 1.72
N GLN A 39 -2.44 -12.61 1.38
CA GLN A 39 -1.30 -12.62 0.45
C GLN A 39 -1.68 -12.16 -0.95
N GLN A 40 -2.85 -12.57 -1.46
CA GLN A 40 -3.37 -12.08 -2.74
C GLN A 40 -3.60 -10.57 -2.70
N LYS A 41 -4.23 -10.06 -1.62
CA LYS A 41 -4.44 -8.61 -1.45
C LYS A 41 -3.11 -7.85 -1.40
N ARG A 42 -2.13 -8.35 -0.64
CA ARG A 42 -0.78 -7.79 -0.60
C ARG A 42 -0.13 -7.75 -1.97
N LYS A 43 -0.19 -8.85 -2.73
CA LYS A 43 0.41 -8.92 -4.07
C LYS A 43 -0.16 -7.86 -5.01
N VAL A 44 -1.48 -7.64 -4.96
CA VAL A 44 -2.13 -6.57 -5.75
C VAL A 44 -1.55 -5.21 -5.35
N ILE A 45 -1.51 -4.89 -4.05
CA ILE A 45 -0.97 -3.62 -3.56
C ILE A 45 0.48 -3.42 -3.99
N GLU A 46 1.35 -4.42 -3.79
CA GLU A 46 2.76 -4.37 -4.20
C GLU A 46 2.90 -4.17 -5.72
N THR A 47 2.07 -4.85 -6.52
CA THR A 47 2.07 -4.69 -7.98
C THR A 47 1.70 -3.27 -8.40
N VAL A 48 0.66 -2.70 -7.78
CA VAL A 48 0.25 -1.30 -8.03
C VAL A 48 1.39 -0.35 -7.67
N PHE A 49 2.03 -0.53 -6.50
CA PHE A 49 3.17 0.30 -6.12
C PHE A 49 4.35 0.17 -7.09
N SER A 50 4.69 -1.03 -7.55
CA SER A 50 5.72 -1.21 -8.57
C SER A 50 5.40 -0.43 -9.85
N VAL A 51 4.15 -0.48 -10.33
CA VAL A 51 3.71 0.32 -11.50
C VAL A 51 3.86 1.82 -11.23
N LEU A 52 3.40 2.31 -10.08
CA LEU A 52 3.50 3.73 -9.72
C LEU A 52 4.96 4.20 -9.61
N VAL A 53 5.86 3.35 -9.12
CA VAL A 53 7.29 3.66 -9.06
C VAL A 53 7.94 3.62 -10.44
N ASP A 54 7.76 2.52 -11.17
CA ASP A 54 8.54 2.25 -12.38
C ASP A 54 8.00 3.02 -13.60
N GLN A 55 6.68 3.15 -13.74
CA GLN A 55 6.04 3.79 -14.90
C GLN A 55 5.70 5.25 -14.64
N TYR A 56 5.18 5.56 -13.43
CA TYR A 56 4.74 6.90 -13.09
C TYR A 56 5.78 7.71 -12.29
N ARG A 57 6.90 7.09 -11.91
CA ARG A 57 8.03 7.75 -11.22
C ARG A 57 7.59 8.54 -9.99
N ILE A 58 6.64 8.00 -9.22
CA ILE A 58 6.03 8.68 -8.05
C ILE A 58 7.06 9.06 -6.98
N THR A 59 8.20 8.38 -6.93
CA THR A 59 9.32 8.67 -6.01
C THR A 59 10.23 9.80 -6.49
N GLU A 60 10.07 10.26 -7.73
CA GLU A 60 10.92 11.28 -8.34
C GLU A 60 10.24 12.67 -8.42
N ILE A 61 9.07 12.82 -7.77
CA ILE A 61 8.37 14.10 -7.68
C ILE A 61 9.28 15.13 -7.00
N ARG A 62 9.54 16.24 -7.70
CA ARG A 62 10.27 17.40 -7.17
C ARG A 62 9.31 18.57 -7.05
N ALA A 63 8.83 18.81 -5.83
CA ALA A 63 7.99 19.95 -5.52
C ALA A 63 8.66 20.85 -4.47
N ASN A 64 8.52 22.17 -4.64
CA ASN A 64 9.09 23.16 -3.73
C ASN A 64 8.19 23.44 -2.51
N SER A 65 7.02 22.80 -2.43
CA SER A 65 6.06 22.93 -1.34
C SER A 65 5.30 21.63 -1.13
N MET A 66 4.72 21.45 0.07
CA MET A 66 3.88 20.29 0.38
C MET A 66 2.66 20.23 -0.54
N ILE A 67 1.99 21.36 -0.75
CA ILE A 67 0.82 21.45 -1.65
C ILE A 67 1.22 21.06 -3.08
N GLY A 68 2.38 21.50 -3.56
CA GLY A 68 2.86 21.11 -4.89
C GLY A 68 3.17 19.62 -5.00
N PHE A 69 3.64 19.00 -3.92
CA PHE A 69 3.85 17.55 -3.86
C PHE A 69 2.52 16.80 -3.90
N GLU A 70 1.54 17.22 -3.08
CA GLU A 70 0.19 16.65 -3.03
C GLU A 70 -0.49 16.72 -4.41
N VAL A 71 -0.48 17.89 -5.06
CA VAL A 71 -1.07 18.07 -6.39
C VAL A 71 -0.40 17.17 -7.44
N ALA A 72 0.92 17.04 -7.41
CA ALA A 72 1.63 16.15 -8.33
C ALA A 72 1.29 14.67 -8.08
N LEU A 73 1.18 14.28 -6.81
CA LEU A 73 0.81 12.93 -6.41
C LEU A 73 -0.64 12.61 -6.84
N ASP A 74 -1.58 13.53 -6.61
CA ASP A 74 -2.98 13.40 -7.05
C ASP A 74 -3.07 13.26 -8.58
N GLY A 75 -2.28 14.03 -9.32
CA GLY A 75 -2.20 13.93 -10.78
C GLY A 75 -1.74 12.55 -11.26
N ILE A 76 -0.71 11.99 -10.62
CA ILE A 76 -0.21 10.63 -10.93
C ILE A 76 -1.28 9.58 -10.62
N LEU A 77 -1.92 9.66 -9.46
CA LEU A 77 -2.95 8.71 -9.04
C LEU A 77 -4.19 8.78 -9.95
N LEU A 78 -4.57 9.99 -10.38
CA LEU A 78 -5.65 10.19 -11.35
C LEU A 78 -5.30 9.55 -12.70
N ALA A 79 -4.11 9.81 -13.23
CA ALA A 79 -3.66 9.24 -14.50
C ALA A 79 -3.65 7.69 -14.44
N TYR A 80 -3.10 7.11 -13.37
CA TYR A 80 -3.13 5.67 -13.14
C TYR A 80 -4.57 5.12 -13.09
N SER A 81 -5.48 5.83 -12.41
CA SER A 81 -6.88 5.42 -12.28
C SER A 81 -7.61 5.43 -13.62
N LEU A 82 -7.41 6.46 -14.44
CA LEU A 82 -8.03 6.56 -15.78
C LEU A 82 -7.61 5.40 -16.68
N VAL A 83 -6.33 5.04 -16.67
CA VAL A 83 -5.77 3.92 -17.45
C VAL A 83 -6.30 2.60 -16.95
N THR A 84 -6.32 2.41 -15.62
CA THR A 84 -6.84 1.17 -15.01
C THR A 84 -8.32 0.97 -15.31
N LEU A 85 -9.08 2.05 -15.47
CA LEU A 85 -10.49 2.03 -15.85
C LEU A 85 -10.72 1.93 -17.37
N GLY A 86 -9.66 1.93 -18.18
CA GLY A 86 -9.74 1.89 -19.65
C GLY A 86 -10.35 3.15 -20.26
N LEU A 87 -10.30 4.28 -19.55
CA LEU A 87 -10.82 5.56 -20.02
C LEU A 87 -9.82 6.32 -20.89
N VAL A 88 -8.53 5.95 -20.82
CA VAL A 88 -7.42 6.51 -21.58
C VAL A 88 -6.40 5.40 -21.87
N GLU A 89 -5.78 5.41 -23.06
CA GLU A 89 -4.66 4.52 -23.41
C GLU A 89 -3.30 5.19 -23.14
N PHE A 90 -2.28 4.39 -22.85
CA PHE A 90 -0.92 4.82 -22.50
C PHE A 90 0.05 4.71 -23.67
#